data_AF-A0A225VQ78-F1
#
_entry.id   AF-A0A225VQ78-F1
#
_cell.length_a   1.000
_cell.length_b   1.000
_cell.length_c   1.000
_cell.angle_alpha   90.00
_cell.angle_beta   90.00
_cell.angle_gamma   90.00
#
_symmetry.space_group_name_H-M   'P 1'
#
loop_
_entity.id
_entity.type
_entity.pdbx_description
1 polymer ?
#
loop_
_entity_poly.entity_id
_entity_poly.type
_entity_poly.pdbx_seq_one_letter_code
_entity_poly.pdbx_strand_id
1 'polypeptide(L)' 'MENSLGASVRRSTRVRRPNDRLRDYEVEIAASLVVQAVNELLEPTSVTEALSAPDAKKWIAALETEYKELMRNHV' A
#
# COMPACT_ATOMS: atom_id res chain seq x y z
N MET A 1 25.24 11.62 -26.60
CA MET A 1 24.18 10.60 -26.70
C MET A 1 23.31 10.74 -25.47
N GLU A 2 22.11 11.29 -25.60
CA GLU A 2 21.11 11.26 -24.54
C GLU A 2 19.81 10.77 -25.18
N ASN A 3 19.37 9.61 -24.71
CA ASN A 3 18.23 8.85 -25.21
C ASN A 3 16.93 9.58 -24.85
N SER A 4 16.38 10.36 -25.79
CA SER A 4 14.98 10.78 -25.75
C SER A 4 14.09 9.59 -26.11
N LEU A 5 13.93 8.66 -25.16
CA LEU A 5 13.01 7.53 -25.27
C LEU A 5 11.57 8.06 -25.14
N GLY A 6 10.94 8.30 -26.29
CA GLY A 6 9.53 8.00 -26.47
C GLY A 6 8.52 8.78 -25.62
N ALA A 7 8.80 10.03 -25.24
CA ALA A 7 7.73 10.91 -24.81
C ALA A 7 6.84 11.20 -26.03
N SER A 8 5.82 10.34 -26.24
CA SER A 8 4.75 10.58 -27.20
C SER A 8 4.21 11.99 -26.94
N VAL A 9 4.57 12.93 -27.80
CA VAL A 9 4.06 14.30 -27.77
C VAL A 9 2.55 14.22 -27.76
N ARG A 10 1.92 14.39 -26.60
CA ARG A 10 0.46 14.44 -26.50
C ARG A 10 0.02 15.67 -27.27
N ARG A 11 -0.51 15.47 -28.48
CA ARG A 11 -1.10 16.55 -29.29
C ARG A 11 -2.29 17.24 -28.61
N SER A 12 -2.83 16.66 -27.54
CA SER A 12 -3.99 17.19 -26.83
C SER A 12 -3.74 17.23 -25.33
N THR A 13 -3.93 18.42 -24.76
CA THR A 13 -4.02 18.69 -23.32
C THR A 13 -5.44 18.49 -22.78
N ARG A 14 -6.39 18.05 -23.63
CA ARG A 14 -7.79 17.91 -23.24
C ARG A 14 -7.93 16.78 -22.23
N VAL A 15 -8.23 17.15 -20.99
CA VAL A 15 -8.62 16.21 -19.94
C VAL A 15 -9.95 15.58 -20.34
N ARG A 16 -9.97 14.25 -20.48
CA ARG A 16 -11.20 13.51 -20.75
C ARG A 16 -12.08 13.54 -19.51
N ARG A 17 -13.36 13.83 -19.70
CA ARG A 17 -14.35 13.70 -18.62
C ARG A 17 -14.72 12.22 -18.45
N PRO A 18 -15.01 11.78 -17.21
CA PRO A 18 -15.62 10.48 -16.98
C PRO A 18 -16.89 10.31 -17.81
N ASN A 19 -17.18 9.10 -18.26
CA ASN A 19 -18.39 8.82 -19.03
C ASN A 19 -19.61 8.96 -18.11
N ASP A 20 -20.51 9.90 -18.41
CA ASP A 20 -21.68 10.18 -17.58
C ASP A 20 -22.60 8.96 -17.40
N ARG A 21 -22.60 8.02 -18.35
CA ARG A 21 -23.37 6.79 -18.25
C ARG A 21 -22.91 5.90 -17.10
N LEU A 22 -21.63 5.99 -16.69
CA LEU A 22 -21.04 5.12 -15.67
C LEU A 22 -21.23 5.65 -14.24
N ARG A 23 -21.92 6.77 -14.03
CA ARG A 23 -22.08 7.39 -12.70
C ARG A 23 -22.93 6.55 -11.74
N ASP A 24 -23.92 5.83 -12.26
CA ASP A 24 -24.89 5.09 -11.45
C ASP A 24 -24.63 3.57 -11.47
N TYR A 25 -23.48 3.14 -11.99
CA TYR A 25 -23.12 1.73 -11.99
C TYR A 25 -22.61 1.32 -10.62
N GLU A 26 -23.24 0.31 -10.05
CA GLU A 26 -22.67 -0.42 -8.92
C GLU A 26 -21.50 -1.27 -9.44
N VAL A 27 -20.31 -1.00 -8.93
CA VAL A 27 -19.12 -1.78 -9.21
C VAL A 27 -18.76 -2.51 -7.93
N GLU A 28 -18.79 -3.84 -7.99
CA GLU A 28 -18.27 -4.66 -6.90
C GLU A 28 -16.75 -4.59 -6.90
N ILE A 29 -16.19 -3.98 -5.87
CA ILE A 29 -14.73 -3.90 -5.69
C ILE A 29 -14.32 -5.10 -4.84
N ALA A 30 -13.37 -5.88 -5.35
CA ALA A 30 -12.80 -6.98 -4.59
C ALA A 30 -12.21 -6.45 -3.26
N ALA A 31 -12.56 -7.08 -2.15
CA ALA A 31 -12.09 -6.68 -0.82
C ALA A 31 -10.55 -6.62 -0.74
N SER A 32 -9.84 -7.49 -1.49
CA SER A 32 -8.38 -7.48 -1.58
C SER A 32 -7.81 -6.17 -2.10
N LEU A 33 -8.46 -5.54 -3.09
CA LEU A 33 -8.01 -4.25 -3.63
C LEU A 33 -8.18 -3.12 -2.62
N VAL A 34 -9.27 -3.16 -1.83
CA VAL A 34 -9.49 -2.20 -0.75
C VAL A 34 -8.44 -2.37 0.34
N VAL A 35 -8.18 -3.61 0.76
CA VAL A 35 -7.13 -3.92 1.76
C VAL A 35 -5.76 -3.45 1.26
N GLN A 36 -5.41 -3.73 0.01
CA GLN A 36 -4.14 -3.28 -0.56
C GLN A 36 -4.02 -1.74 -0.54
N ALA A 37 -5.05 -1.03 -1.01
CA ALA A 37 -5.02 0.43 -1.05
C ALA A 37 -4.97 1.05 0.36
N VAL A 38 -5.68 0.46 1.33
CA VAL A 38 -5.65 0.90 2.73
C VAL A 38 -4.29 0.62 3.35
N ASN A 39 -3.69 -0.54 3.09
CA ASN A 39 -2.35 -0.87 3.53
C ASN A 39 -1.31 0.09 2.93
N GLU A 40 -1.35 0.35 1.62
CA GLU A 40 -0.44 1.31 0.99
C GLU A 40 -0.55 2.72 1.59
N LEU A 41 -1.72 3.11 2.09
CA LEU A 41 -1.94 4.41 2.71
C LEU A 41 -1.54 4.46 4.20
N LEU A 42 -1.75 3.36 4.93
CA LEU A 42 -1.69 3.32 6.40
C LEU A 42 -0.53 2.48 6.94
N GLU A 43 0.17 1.73 6.10
CA GLU A 43 1.35 0.99 6.54
C GLU A 43 2.45 1.97 6.97
N PRO A 44 2.99 1.80 8.19
CA PRO A 44 4.03 2.67 8.70
C PRO A 44 5.30 2.51 7.86
N THR A 45 5.87 3.64 7.43
CA THR A 45 7.08 3.64 6.60
C THR A 45 8.37 3.75 7.43
N SER A 46 8.24 3.95 8.74
CA SER A 46 9.36 4.05 9.67
C SER A 46 9.09 3.29 10.96
N VAL A 47 10.16 2.89 11.65
CA VAL A 47 10.06 2.22 12.96
C VAL A 47 9.39 3.12 13.99
N THR A 48 9.69 4.43 13.98
CA THR A 48 9.06 5.39 14.90
C THR A 48 7.57 5.50 14.68
N GLU A 49 7.12 5.47 13.43
CA GLU A 49 5.70 5.48 13.08
C GLU A 49 5.02 4.18 13.50
N ALA A 50 5.65 3.03 13.21
CA ALA A 50 5.16 1.72 13.66
C ALA A 50 5.04 1.64 15.20
N LEU A 51 5.99 2.21 15.94
CA LEU A 51 5.96 2.26 17.40
C LEU A 51 4.93 3.25 17.96
N SER A 52 4.46 4.20 17.14
CA SER A 52 3.40 5.13 17.53
C SER A 52 2.00 4.54 17.38
N ALA A 53 1.88 3.38 16.73
CA ALA A 53 0.61 2.68 16.55
C ALA A 53 0.01 2.24 17.90
N PRO A 54 -1.33 2.28 18.05
CA PRO A 54 -2.01 1.98 19.32
C PRO A 54 -1.77 0.54 19.81
N ASP A 55 -1.43 -0.36 18.89
CA ASP A 55 -1.18 -1.78 19.10
C ASP A 55 0.32 -2.13 19.12
N ALA A 56 1.23 -1.16 19.01
CA ALA A 56 2.68 -1.38 18.97
C ALA A 56 3.20 -2.30 20.10
N LYS A 57 2.65 -2.16 21.32
CA LYS A 57 3.02 -3.01 22.46
C LYS A 57 2.72 -4.50 22.23
N LYS A 58 1.60 -4.80 21.57
CA LYS A 58 1.22 -6.19 21.25
C LYS A 58 2.17 -6.77 20.20
N TRP A 59 2.50 -5.97 19.18
CA TRP A 59 3.45 -6.35 18.15
C TRP A 59 4.85 -6.63 18.70
N ILE A 60 5.35 -5.76 19.59
CA ILE A 60 6.65 -5.98 20.25
C ILE A 60 6.65 -7.29 21.05
N ALA A 61 5.60 -7.52 21.85
CA ALA A 61 5.51 -8.74 22.65
C ALA A 61 5.45 -10.02 21.78
N ALA A 62 4.75 -9.96 20.65
CA ALA A 62 4.72 -11.05 19.67
C ALA A 62 6.11 -11.29 19.07
N LEU A 63 6.81 -10.24 18.63
CA LEU A 63 8.16 -10.31 18.07
C LEU A 63 9.16 -10.89 19.07
N GLU A 64 9.11 -10.48 20.34
CA GLU A 64 9.98 -11.03 21.39
C GLU A 64 9.72 -12.53 21.64
N THR A 65 8.46 -12.95 21.53
CA THR A 65 8.08 -14.36 21.70
C THR A 65 8.62 -15.19 20.54
N GLU A 66 8.40 -14.74 19.30
CA GLU A 66 8.93 -15.41 18.11
C GLU A 66 10.46 -15.49 18.12
N TYR A 67 11.13 -14.42 18.54
CA TYR A 67 12.58 -14.41 18.68
C TYR A 67 13.08 -15.47 19.68
N LYS A 68 12.44 -15.60 20.85
CA LYS A 68 12.80 -16.61 21.85
C LYS A 68 12.60 -18.03 21.32
N GLU A 69 11.49 -18.30 20.65
CA GLU A 69 11.23 -19.62 20.06
C GLU A 69 12.21 -19.93 18.92
N LEU A 70 12.57 -18.93 18.10
CA LEU A 70 13.56 -19.10 17.03
C LEU A 70 14.94 -19.44 17.59
N MET A 71 15.37 -18.74 18.66
CA MET A 71 16.64 -19.03 19.33
C MET A 71 16.63 -20.41 20.01
N ARG A 72 15.49 -20.83 20.56
CA ARG A 72 15.32 -22.17 21.16
C ARG A 72 15.46 -23.29 20.12
N ASN A 73 14.99 -23.07 18.88
CA ASN A 73 15.08 -24.06 17.81
C ASN A 73 16.47 -24.15 17.15
N HIS A 74 17.37 -23.20 17.42
CA HIS A 74 18.75 -23.18 16.88
C HIS A 74 19.80 -23.73 17.86
N VAL A 75 19.37 -24.29 19.00
CA VAL A 75 20.21 -25.02 19.99
C VAL A 75 19.87 -26.49 19.93
#